data_AF-R9KZW4-F1
#
_entry.id   AF-R9KZW4-F1
#
_cell.length_a   1.000
_cell.length_b   1.000
_cell.length_c   1.000
_cell.angle_alpha   90.00
_cell.angle_beta   90.00
_cell.angle_gamma   90.00
#
_symmetry.space_group_name_H-M   'P 1'
#
loop_
_entity.id
_entity.type
_entity.pdbx_description
1 polymer ?
#
loop_
_entity_poly.entity_id
_entity_poly.type
_entity_poly.pdbx_seq_one_letter_code
_entity_poly.pdbx_strand_id
1 'polypeptide(L)'
;MLTELTPLFKKPPLYAKTEIPFWDDEHISLQMLNAHLNPNYDGASRKLEFIEKSVDWISKILPSENYPSVLDIGCGPGLYTERYAKKGYRVVGVDFSHRSINYA
;
A
#
# COMPACT_ATOMS: atom_id res chain seq x y z
N MET A 1 -0.86 -38.30 8.26
CA MET A 1 -1.15 -37.33 7.18
C MET A 1 -1.93 -36.11 7.69
N LEU A 2 -3.16 -36.21 8.24
CA LEU A 2 -3.86 -35.02 8.78
C LEU A 2 -3.28 -34.50 10.11
N THR A 3 -2.78 -35.39 10.97
CA THR A 3 -2.21 -35.04 12.28
C THR A 3 -0.94 -34.19 12.20
N GLU A 4 -0.22 -34.25 11.07
CA GLU A 4 0.99 -33.44 10.84
C GLU A 4 0.68 -31.98 10.52
N LEU A 5 -0.55 -31.67 10.09
CA LEU A 5 -0.99 -30.30 9.78
C LEU A 5 -1.54 -29.58 11.03
N THR A 6 -1.89 -30.31 12.09
CA THR A 6 -2.44 -29.74 13.33
C THR A 6 -1.61 -28.61 13.94
N PRO A 7 -0.26 -28.64 13.94
CA PRO A 7 0.55 -27.53 14.43
C PRO A 7 0.37 -26.22 13.64
N LEU A 8 0.06 -26.28 12.34
CA LEU A 8 -0.10 -25.10 11.48
C LEU A 8 -1.36 -24.28 11.78
N PHE A 9 -2.36 -24.90 12.42
CA PHE A 9 -3.60 -24.24 12.81
C PHE A 9 -3.53 -23.59 14.19
N LYS A 10 -2.39 -23.69 14.90
CA LYS A 10 -2.22 -22.99 16.16
C LYS A 10 -2.17 -21.49 15.90
N LYS A 11 -3.04 -20.75 16.58
CA LYS A 11 -3.02 -19.29 16.56
C LYS A 11 -1.65 -18.79 17.04
N PRO A 12 -0.96 -17.92 16.29
CA PRO A 12 0.31 -17.38 16.74
C PRO A 12 0.13 -16.48 17.97
N PRO A 13 1.14 -16.36 18.84
CA PRO A 13 1.17 -15.34 19.88
C PRO A 13 0.96 -13.93 19.32
N LEU A 14 0.48 -13.02 20.15
CA LEU A 14 0.34 -11.61 19.76
C LEU A 14 1.71 -11.06 19.34
N TYR A 15 1.73 -10.37 18.20
CA TYR A 15 2.93 -9.77 17.60
C TYR A 15 4.03 -10.77 17.23
N ALA A 16 3.70 -12.06 17.08
CA ALA A 16 4.62 -13.01 16.49
C ALA A 16 5.07 -12.50 15.11
N LYS A 17 6.39 -12.33 14.95
CA LYS A 17 6.97 -11.89 13.68
C LYS A 17 6.86 -13.01 12.66
N THR A 18 6.51 -12.64 11.43
CA THR A 18 6.63 -13.54 10.29
C THR A 18 8.10 -13.65 9.89
N GLU A 19 8.57 -14.87 9.62
CA GLU A 19 9.96 -15.10 9.18
C GLU A 19 10.17 -14.79 7.69
N ILE A 20 9.09 -14.83 6.92
CA ILE A 20 9.10 -14.59 5.47
C ILE A 20 8.93 -13.09 5.22
N PRO A 21 9.77 -12.47 4.36
CA PRO A 21 9.64 -11.07 3.98
C PRO A 21 8.47 -10.91 3.00
N PHE A 22 7.24 -11.09 3.49
CA PHE A 22 6.02 -11.21 2.66
C PHE A 22 5.88 -10.12 1.58
N TRP A 23 6.20 -8.87 1.90
CA TRP A 23 6.10 -7.72 0.99
C TRP A 23 7.21 -7.62 -0.05
N ASP A 24 8.32 -8.35 0.16
CA ASP A 24 9.49 -8.42 -0.73
C ASP A 24 9.76 -9.82 -1.30
N ASP A 25 8.96 -10.82 -0.92
CA ASP A 25 8.99 -12.14 -1.54
C ASP A 25 8.84 -11.99 -3.05
N GLU A 26 9.66 -12.70 -3.81
CA GLU A 26 9.78 -12.49 -5.25
C GLU A 26 8.43 -12.69 -5.98
N HIS A 27 7.69 -13.74 -5.62
CA HIS A 27 6.42 -14.06 -6.23
C HIS A 27 5.31 -13.14 -5.70
N ILE A 28 5.20 -13.00 -4.38
CA ILE A 28 4.10 -12.24 -3.75
C ILE A 28 4.21 -10.76 -4.11
N SER A 29 5.39 -10.15 -4.01
CA SER A 29 5.58 -8.72 -4.33
C SER A 29 5.25 -8.41 -5.79
N LEU A 30 5.57 -9.31 -6.73
CA LEU A 30 5.22 -9.15 -8.13
C LEU A 30 3.70 -9.19 -8.34
N GLN A 31 3.01 -10.15 -7.72
CA GLN A 31 1.55 -10.21 -7.79
C GLN A 31 0.89 -9.02 -7.11
N MET A 32 1.44 -8.53 -6.01
CA MET A 32 0.96 -7.34 -5.31
C MET A 32 1.05 -6.10 -6.19
N LEU A 33 2.19 -5.89 -6.86
CA LEU A 33 2.36 -4.78 -7.81
C LEU A 33 1.35 -4.90 -8.97
N ASN A 34 1.20 -6.09 -9.56
CA ASN A 34 0.21 -6.32 -10.62
C ASN A 34 -1.22 -6.01 -10.14
N ALA A 35 -1.56 -6.37 -8.89
CA ALA A 35 -2.85 -6.07 -8.31
C ALA A 35 -3.06 -4.57 -8.06
N HIS A 36 -2.01 -3.83 -7.65
CA HIS A 36 -2.09 -2.36 -7.51
C HIS A 36 -2.33 -1.67 -8.85
N LEU A 37 -1.65 -2.12 -9.90
CA LEU A 37 -1.69 -1.49 -11.23
C LEU A 37 -2.90 -1.90 -12.07
N ASN A 38 -3.70 -2.87 -11.60
CA ASN A 38 -4.91 -3.30 -12.30
C ASN A 38 -6.10 -2.38 -11.97
N PRO A 39 -6.57 -1.54 -12.91
CA PRO A 39 -7.63 -0.56 -12.63
C PRO A 39 -9.00 -1.19 -12.34
N ASN A 40 -9.18 -2.47 -12.67
CA ASN A 40 -10.43 -3.20 -12.52
C ASN A 40 -10.46 -4.07 -11.25
N TYR A 41 -9.39 -4.08 -10.46
CA TYR A 41 -9.23 -4.98 -9.33
C TYR A 41 -8.87 -4.22 -8.05
N ASP A 42 -9.60 -4.49 -6.97
CA ASP A 42 -9.44 -3.82 -5.67
C ASP A 42 -8.59 -4.62 -4.66
N GLY A 43 -7.77 -5.56 -5.14
CA GLY A 43 -7.07 -6.52 -4.28
C GLY A 43 -5.88 -5.95 -3.50
N ALA A 44 -5.25 -4.88 -3.99
CA ALA A 44 -4.08 -4.26 -3.35
C ALA A 44 -4.24 -2.74 -3.19
N SER A 45 -4.70 -2.04 -4.22
CA SER A 45 -5.18 -0.64 -4.11
C SER A 45 -6.67 -0.57 -4.39
N ARG A 46 -7.30 0.51 -3.95
CA ARG A 46 -8.66 0.87 -4.42
C ARG A 46 -8.62 1.29 -5.89
N LYS A 47 -9.74 1.16 -6.60
CA LYS A 47 -9.88 1.67 -7.97
C LYS A 47 -9.57 3.16 -8.04
N LEU A 48 -9.03 3.55 -9.16
CA LEU A 48 -8.61 4.92 -9.44
C LEU A 48 -9.68 5.96 -9.09
N GLU A 49 -10.94 5.72 -9.46
CA GLU A 49 -12.04 6.66 -9.15
C GLU A 49 -12.19 6.93 -7.64
N PHE A 50 -12.02 5.91 -6.81
CA PHE A 50 -12.08 6.07 -5.36
C PHE A 50 -10.85 6.83 -4.82
N ILE A 51 -9.66 6.54 -5.36
CA ILE A 51 -8.42 7.24 -5.02
C ILE A 51 -8.57 8.74 -5.31
N GLU A 52 -8.99 9.11 -6.52
CA GLU A 52 -9.16 10.51 -6.93
C GLU A 52 -10.17 11.23 -6.03
N LYS A 53 -11.34 10.62 -5.78
CA LYS A 53 -12.35 11.19 -4.86
C LYS A 53 -11.80 11.39 -3.45
N SER A 54 -10.99 10.46 -2.97
CA SER A 54 -10.37 10.54 -1.64
C SER A 54 -9.35 11.68 -1.57
N VAL A 55 -8.48 11.79 -2.58
CA VAL A 55 -7.48 12.85 -2.67
C VAL A 55 -8.17 14.21 -2.79
N ASP A 56 -9.18 14.35 -3.64
CA ASP A 56 -9.97 15.57 -3.79
C ASP A 56 -10.67 15.99 -2.50
N TRP A 57 -11.30 15.05 -1.81
CA TRP A 57 -11.99 15.33 -0.57
C TRP A 57 -11.02 15.79 0.53
N ILE A 58 -9.93 15.06 0.73
CA ILE A 58 -8.89 15.41 1.70
C ILE A 58 -8.27 16.77 1.36
N SER A 59 -8.02 17.04 0.08
CA SER A 59 -7.43 18.30 -0.34
C SER A 59 -8.34 19.51 -0.12
N LYS A 60 -9.66 19.32 -0.09
CA LYS A 60 -10.62 20.38 0.23
C LYS A 60 -10.63 20.72 1.72
N ILE A 61 -10.51 19.72 2.60
CA ILE A 61 -10.56 19.94 4.05
C ILE A 61 -9.20 20.31 4.65
N LEU A 62 -8.11 19.88 4.01
CA LEU A 62 -6.73 20.13 4.44
C LEU A 62 -5.91 20.72 3.29
N PRO A 63 -6.24 21.93 2.79
CA PRO A 63 -5.60 22.53 1.62
C PRO A 63 -4.07 22.64 1.78
N SER A 64 -3.33 22.40 0.69
CA SER A 64 -1.87 22.31 0.71
C SER A 64 -1.18 23.63 1.08
N GLU A 65 -1.85 24.77 0.88
CA GLU A 65 -1.36 26.08 1.31
C GLU A 65 -1.22 26.17 2.83
N ASN A 66 -2.10 25.50 3.58
CA ASN A 66 -2.11 25.48 5.04
C ASN A 66 -1.48 24.19 5.62
N TYR A 67 -1.58 23.08 4.89
CA TYR A 67 -1.11 21.75 5.29
C TYR A 67 -0.20 21.15 4.22
N PRO A 68 1.00 21.71 4.00
CA PRO A 68 1.79 21.44 2.80
C PRO A 68 2.47 20.08 2.76
N SER A 69 2.37 19.25 3.80
CA SER A 69 3.17 18.02 3.92
C SER A 69 2.30 16.80 4.14
N VAL A 70 2.54 15.74 3.38
CA VAL A 70 1.83 14.45 3.48
C VAL A 70 2.85 13.33 3.67
N LEU A 71 2.57 12.44 4.61
CA LEU A 71 3.26 11.17 4.77
C LEU A 71 2.30 10.04 4.35
N ASP A 72 2.61 9.36 3.26
CA ASP A 72 1.83 8.25 2.70
C ASP A 72 2.45 6.92 3.17
N ILE A 73 1.85 6.29 4.19
CA ILE A 73 2.35 5.07 4.83
C ILE A 73 1.70 3.86 4.16
N GLY A 74 2.52 2.94 3.65
CA GLY A 74 2.06 1.88 2.76
C GLY A 74 1.72 2.43 1.38
N CYS A 75 2.57 3.32 0.85
CA CYS A 75 2.29 4.05 -0.38
C CYS A 75 2.21 3.15 -1.63
N GLY A 76 2.66 1.89 -1.53
CA GLY A 76 2.74 0.95 -2.63
C GLY A 76 3.48 1.58 -3.82
N PRO A 77 2.95 1.43 -5.05
CA PRO A 77 3.56 2.04 -6.25
C PRO A 77 3.27 3.54 -6.39
N GLY A 78 2.90 4.23 -5.31
CA GLY A 78 2.77 5.68 -5.28
C GLY A 78 1.46 6.25 -5.83
N LEU A 79 0.38 5.45 -5.93
CA LEU A 79 -0.88 5.91 -6.53
C LEU A 79 -1.48 7.12 -5.81
N TYR A 80 -1.48 7.13 -4.48
CA TYR A 80 -1.93 8.29 -3.69
C TYR A 80 -0.86 9.39 -3.67
N THR A 81 0.39 9.00 -3.43
CA THR A 81 1.56 9.90 -3.40
C THR A 81 1.62 10.83 -4.62
N GLU A 82 1.53 10.29 -5.84
CA GLU A 82 1.57 11.06 -7.09
C GLU A 82 0.43 12.10 -7.16
N ARG A 83 -0.78 11.71 -6.73
CA ARG A 83 -1.96 12.58 -6.79
C ARG A 83 -1.91 13.70 -5.77
N TYR A 84 -1.43 13.43 -4.56
CA TYR A 84 -1.17 14.49 -3.59
C TYR A 84 -0.06 15.43 -4.07
N ALA A 85 1.02 14.92 -4.68
CA ALA A 85 2.03 15.78 -5.27
C ALA A 85 1.44 16.71 -6.35
N LYS A 86 0.56 16.20 -7.22
CA LYS A 86 -0.17 16.99 -8.23
C LYS A 86 -1.13 18.03 -7.62
N LYS A 87 -1.58 17.83 -6.38
CA LYS A 87 -2.38 18.81 -5.60
C LYS A 87 -1.53 19.85 -4.85
N GLY A 88 -0.21 19.84 -5.06
CA GLY A 88 0.71 20.82 -4.48
C GLY A 88 1.25 20.44 -3.09
N TYR A 89 0.99 19.23 -2.60
CA TYR A 89 1.60 18.75 -1.37
C TYR A 89 3.06 18.34 -1.58
N ARG A 90 3.90 18.55 -0.56
CA ARG A 90 5.19 17.86 -0.43
C ARG A 90 4.94 16.49 0.18
N VAL A 91 5.10 15.45 -0.60
CA VAL A 91 4.75 14.09 -0.18
C VAL A 91 6.00 13.25 0.07
N VAL A 92 5.99 12.50 1.16
CA VAL A 92 6.93 11.41 1.42
C VAL A 92 6.13 10.11 1.44
N GLY A 93 6.43 9.21 0.50
CA GLY A 93 5.88 7.85 0.49
C GLY A 93 6.83 6.89 1.21
N VAL A 94 6.29 5.97 2.00
CA VAL A 94 7.03 4.89 2.65
C VAL A 94 6.29 3.59 2.44
N ASP A 95 6.99 2.57 1.95
CA ASP A 95 6.47 1.21 1.83
C ASP A 95 7.58 0.21 2.16
N PHE A 96 7.18 -0.98 2.64
CA PHE A 96 8.12 -2.07 2.87
C PHE A 96 8.51 -2.78 1.57
N SER A 97 7.64 -2.78 0.56
CA SER A 97 7.90 -3.45 -0.71
C SER A 97 8.89 -2.65 -1.56
N HIS A 98 10.14 -3.12 -1.64
CA HIS A 98 11.16 -2.58 -2.53
C HIS A 98 10.70 -2.55 -3.98
N ARG A 99 9.95 -3.57 -4.41
CA ARG A 99 9.41 -3.63 -5.77
C ARG A 99 8.44 -2.49 -6.05
N SER A 100 7.52 -2.22 -5.12
CA SER A 100 6.57 -1.11 -5.25
C SER A 100 7.28 0.23 -5.22
N ILE A 101 8.26 0.42 -4.33
CA ILE A 101 9.07 1.66 -4.26
C ILE A 101 9.88 1.87 -5.54
N ASN A 102 10.45 0.82 -6.13
CA ASN A 102 11.20 0.94 -7.39
C ASN A 102 10.32 1.28 -8.60
N TYR A 103 9.02 1.02 -8.52
CA TYR A 103 8.06 1.45 -9.54
C TYR A 103 7.68 2.94 -9.39
N ALA A 104 7.64 3.42 -8.15
CA ALA A 104 7.12 4.74 -7.78
C ALA A 104 7.99 5.92 -8.25
#